data_AF-A0A840R8S6-F1
#
_entry.id   AF-A0A840R8S6-F1
#
_cell.length_a   1.000
_cell.length_b   1.000
_cell.length_c   1.000
_cell.angle_alpha   90.00
_cell.angle_beta   90.00
_cell.angle_gamma   90.00
#
_symmetry.space_group_name_H-M   'P 1'
#
loop_
_entity.id
_entity.type
_entity.pdbx_description
1 polymer ?
#
loop_
_entity_poly.entity_id
_entity_poly.type
_entity_poly.pdbx_seq_one_letter_code
_entity_poly.pdbx_strand_id
1 'polypeptide(L)'
;MPVYDYKCQDHGLFHDLASMAESALPCACPQCGELSARVIMIPPEVLAMAPAKRQAMARNEKALHQPIISTPDSREDASQRRAHSAAKKGCDCGPKVFNPDRSSLRQQAIFLPDGSKVFPSQRPWMISH
;
A
#
# COMPACT_ATOMS: atom_id res chain seq x y z
N MET A 1 -29.28 -17.53 2.88
CA MET A 1 -28.71 -16.74 4.00
C MET A 1 -27.28 -17.20 4.23
N PRO A 2 -26.32 -16.29 4.45
CA PRO A 2 -24.95 -16.65 4.80
C PRO A 2 -24.89 -17.32 6.18
N VAL A 3 -23.92 -18.21 6.35
CA VAL A 3 -23.58 -18.85 7.62
C VAL A 3 -22.40 -18.09 8.23
N TYR A 4 -22.47 -17.83 9.53
CA TYR A 4 -21.41 -17.18 10.29
C TYR A 4 -20.95 -18.04 11.45
N ASP A 5 -19.68 -17.88 11.82
CA ASP A 5 -19.05 -18.58 12.93
C ASP A 5 -19.19 -17.75 14.21
N TYR A 6 -19.55 -18.39 15.31
CA TYR A 6 -19.65 -17.79 16.63
C TYR A 6 -18.87 -18.63 17.65
N LYS A 7 -18.37 -17.99 18.71
CA LYS A 7 -17.65 -18.68 19.78
C LYS A 7 -18.28 -18.44 21.13
N CYS A 8 -18.88 -19.49 21.69
CA CYS A 8 -19.25 -19.53 23.09
C CYS A 8 -18.01 -19.74 23.96
N GLN A 9 -17.97 -19.15 25.15
CA GLN A 9 -16.84 -19.28 26.07
C GLN A 9 -16.73 -20.71 26.64
N ASP A 10 -17.86 -21.36 26.90
CA ASP A 10 -17.90 -22.68 27.55
C ASP A 10 -18.04 -23.84 26.56
N HIS A 11 -18.85 -23.67 25.52
CA HIS A 11 -19.25 -24.74 24.60
C HIS A 11 -18.42 -24.79 23.30
N GLY A 12 -17.66 -23.72 23.01
CA GLY A 12 -16.81 -23.64 21.84
C GLY A 12 -17.49 -23.03 20.61
N LEU A 13 -17.07 -23.48 19.43
CA LEU A 13 -17.50 -22.92 18.14
C LEU A 13 -18.86 -23.49 17.71
N PHE A 14 -19.70 -22.62 17.17
CA PHE A 14 -20.95 -23.01 16.51
C PHE A 14 -21.22 -22.09 15.31
N HIS A 15 -22.16 -22.50 14.47
CA HIS A 15 -22.49 -21.82 13.23
C HIS A 15 -23.98 -21.50 13.21
N ASP A 16 -24.32 -20.29 12.75
CA ASP A 16 -25.71 -19.89 12.60
C ASP A 16 -25.94 -19.01 11.37
N LEU A 17 -27.17 -19.01 10.88
CA LEU A 17 -27.59 -18.19 9.75
C LEU A 17 -27.98 -16.80 10.24
N ALA A 18 -27.38 -15.76 9.65
CA ALA A 18 -27.83 -14.39 9.87
C ALA A 18 -27.98 -13.65 8.54
N SER A 19 -28.77 -12.58 8.52
CA SER A 19 -28.77 -11.66 7.38
C SER A 19 -27.41 -10.94 7.31
N MET A 20 -27.05 -10.40 6.13
CA MET A 20 -25.82 -9.59 6.03
C MET A 20 -25.86 -8.37 6.95
N ALA A 21 -27.04 -7.77 7.16
CA ALA A 21 -27.23 -6.61 8.02
C ALA A 21 -27.00 -6.93 9.51
N GLU A 22 -27.38 -8.13 9.95
CA GLU A 22 -27.26 -8.58 11.34
C GLU A 22 -25.95 -9.34 11.60
N SER A 23 -25.10 -9.46 10.59
CA SER A 23 -23.88 -10.27 10.66
C SER A 23 -22.87 -9.81 11.72
N ALA A 24 -23.02 -8.60 12.27
CA ALA A 24 -22.19 -8.10 13.37
C ALA A 24 -22.80 -8.33 14.76
N LEU A 25 -24.06 -8.75 14.84
CA LEU A 25 -24.76 -8.98 16.10
C LEU A 25 -24.30 -10.29 16.74
N PRO A 26 -24.21 -10.35 18.08
CA PRO A 26 -23.95 -11.61 18.78
C PRO A 26 -25.14 -12.56 18.64
N CYS A 27 -24.87 -13.87 18.64
CA CYS A 27 -25.90 -14.90 18.60
C CYS A 27 -25.91 -15.73 19.88
N ALA A 28 -27.08 -16.19 20.31
CA ALA A 28 -27.23 -17.05 21.48
C ALA A 28 -26.66 -18.45 21.21
N CYS A 29 -25.86 -18.97 22.14
CA CYS A 29 -25.35 -20.33 22.04
C CYS A 29 -26.49 -21.35 22.08
N PRO A 30 -26.52 -22.38 21.21
CA PRO A 30 -27.59 -23.38 21.20
C PRO A 30 -27.62 -24.29 22.43
N GLN A 31 -26.55 -24.32 23.24
CA GLN A 31 -26.46 -25.14 24.45
C GLN A 31 -26.81 -24.37 25.74
N CYS A 32 -26.27 -23.15 25.94
CA CYS A 32 -26.54 -22.37 27.15
C CYS A 32 -27.40 -21.12 26.95
N GLY A 33 -27.69 -20.71 25.72
CA GLY A 33 -28.44 -19.50 25.42
C GLY A 33 -27.64 -18.20 25.58
N GLU A 34 -26.39 -18.26 26.03
CA GLU A 34 -25.58 -17.06 26.27
C GLU A 34 -25.09 -16.42 24.97
N LEU A 35 -25.06 -15.09 24.94
CA LEU A 35 -24.66 -14.32 23.77
C LEU A 35 -23.18 -14.53 23.44
N SER A 36 -22.93 -15.00 22.23
CA SER A 36 -21.61 -15.33 21.72
C SER A 36 -21.24 -14.40 20.57
N ALA A 37 -20.01 -13.89 20.60
CA ALA A 37 -19.52 -12.99 19.56
C ALA A 37 -19.20 -13.76 18.27
N ARG A 38 -19.36 -13.08 17.13
CA ARG A 38 -18.96 -13.59 15.84
C ARG A 38 -17.44 -13.73 15.75
N VAL A 39 -16.99 -14.83 15.17
CA VAL A 39 -15.60 -15.09 14.83
C VAL A 39 -15.34 -14.61 13.41
N ILE A 40 -14.27 -13.84 13.24
CA ILE A 40 -13.75 -13.45 11.93
C ILE A 40 -12.38 -14.09 11.79
N MET A 41 -12.30 -15.13 10.97
CA MET A 41 -11.04 -15.79 10.67
C MET A 41 -10.34 -15.06 9.52
N ILE A 42 -9.15 -14.54 9.79
CA ILE A 42 -8.28 -13.97 8.77
C ILE A 42 -7.33 -15.08 8.29
N PRO A 43 -7.31 -15.42 6.99
CA PRO A 43 -6.40 -16.45 6.48
C PRO A 43 -4.93 -16.09 6.79
N PRO A 44 -4.11 -17.06 7.23
CA PRO A 44 -2.72 -16.79 7.62
C PRO A 44 -1.88 -16.24 6.46
N GLU A 45 -2.20 -16.64 5.23
CA GLU A 45 -1.56 -16.15 4.01
C GLU A 45 -1.71 -14.63 3.81
N VAL A 46 -2.86 -14.07 4.23
CA VAL A 46 -3.12 -12.63 4.16
C VAL A 46 -2.23 -11.89 5.16
N LEU A 47 -2.01 -12.47 6.34
CA LEU A 47 -1.12 -11.94 7.37
C LEU A 47 0.35 -12.06 6.95
N ALA A 48 0.74 -13.18 6.35
CA ALA A 48 2.09 -13.44 5.85
C ALA A 48 2.44 -12.66 4.56
N MET A 49 1.45 -12.06 3.91
CA MET A 49 1.66 -11.31 2.68
C MET A 49 2.60 -10.10 2.89
N ALA A 50 3.60 -9.97 2.01
CA ALA A 50 4.50 -8.82 1.99
C ALA A 50 3.73 -7.49 1.90
N PRO A 51 4.06 -6.47 2.72
CA PRO A 51 3.32 -5.20 2.76
C PRO A 51 3.21 -4.51 1.39
N ALA A 52 4.25 -4.57 0.57
CA ALA A 52 4.26 -3.98 -0.77
C ALA A 52 3.20 -4.61 -1.69
N LYS A 53 3.00 -5.93 -1.61
CA LYS A 53 1.99 -6.65 -2.38
C LYS A 53 0.58 -6.26 -1.94
N ARG A 54 0.36 -6.20 -0.61
CA ARG A 54 -0.92 -5.75 -0.03
C ARG A 54 -1.28 -4.33 -0.48
N GLN A 55 -0.31 -3.40 -0.45
CA GLN A 55 -0.51 -2.03 -0.91
C GLN A 55 -0.78 -1.94 -2.42
N ALA A 56 -0.10 -2.76 -3.23
CA ALA A 56 -0.33 -2.81 -4.68
C ALA A 56 -1.75 -3.29 -5.00
N MET A 57 -2.23 -4.34 -4.32
CA MET A 57 -3.59 -4.85 -4.48
C MET A 57 -4.64 -3.81 -4.06
N ALA A 58 -4.47 -3.17 -2.89
CA ALA A 58 -5.38 -2.12 -2.43
C ALA A 58 -5.43 -0.91 -3.38
N ARG A 59 -4.29 -0.53 -3.99
CA ARG A 59 -4.26 0.54 -5.00
C ARG A 59 -5.01 0.13 -6.27
N ASN A 60 -4.89 -1.12 -6.70
CA ASN A 60 -5.60 -1.65 -7.86
C ASN A 60 -7.13 -1.63 -7.62
N GLU A 61 -7.58 -2.17 -6.48
CA GLU A 61 -8.99 -2.15 -6.09
C GLU A 61 -9.56 -0.72 -6.05
N LYS A 62 -8.82 0.23 -5.45
CA LYS A 62 -9.20 1.64 -5.48
C LYS A 62 -9.30 2.21 -6.89
N ALA A 63 -8.35 1.88 -7.77
CA ALA A 63 -8.35 2.36 -9.14
C ALA A 63 -9.53 1.82 -9.96
N LEU A 64 -9.99 0.59 -9.67
CA LEU A 64 -11.17 -0.01 -10.29
C LEU A 64 -12.46 0.69 -9.86
N HIS A 65 -12.61 0.97 -8.56
CA HIS A 65 -13.84 1.57 -8.02
C HIS A 65 -13.89 3.10 -8.16
N GLN A 66 -12.73 3.76 -8.21
CA GLN A 66 -12.60 5.21 -8.28
C GLN A 66 -11.44 5.58 -9.23
N PRO A 67 -11.59 5.36 -10.54
CA PRO A 67 -10.54 5.66 -11.50
C PRO A 67 -10.29 7.16 -11.59
N ILE A 68 -9.03 7.56 -11.52
CA ILE A 68 -8.62 8.95 -11.76
C ILE A 68 -8.52 9.15 -13.26
N ILE A 69 -9.44 9.94 -13.83
CA ILE A 69 -9.45 10.27 -15.25
C ILE A 69 -8.52 11.45 -15.50
N SER A 70 -7.51 11.28 -16.36
CA SER A 70 -6.60 12.37 -16.71
C SER A 70 -7.22 13.27 -17.80
N THR A 71 -7.89 14.34 -17.40
CA THR A 71 -8.28 15.44 -18.29
C THR A 71 -7.17 16.50 -18.36
N PRO A 72 -7.12 17.37 -19.39
CA PRO A 72 -6.13 18.47 -19.45
C PRO A 72 -6.12 19.32 -18.18
N ASP A 73 -7.31 19.71 -17.71
CA ASP A 73 -7.50 20.47 -16.47
C ASP A 73 -6.95 19.73 -15.22
N SER A 74 -7.21 18.42 -15.11
CA SER A 74 -6.66 17.62 -14.00
C SER A 74 -5.13 17.53 -14.01
N ARG A 75 -4.51 17.61 -15.19
CA ARG A 75 -3.05 17.58 -15.36
C ARG A 75 -2.43 18.92 -14.98
N GLU A 76 -3.11 20.02 -15.31
CA GLU A 76 -2.73 21.38 -14.92
C GLU A 76 -2.85 21.58 -13.40
N ASP A 77 -3.97 21.19 -12.79
CA ASP A 77 -4.11 21.24 -11.33
C ASP A 77 -3.06 20.36 -10.62
N ALA A 78 -2.76 19.17 -11.14
CA ALA A 78 -1.69 18.33 -10.62
C ALA A 78 -0.29 18.96 -10.81
N SER A 79 -0.03 19.69 -11.90
CA SER A 79 1.24 20.39 -12.11
C SER A 79 1.39 21.57 -11.14
N GLN A 80 0.32 22.35 -10.93
CA GLN A 80 0.29 23.46 -9.99
C GLN A 80 0.48 23.00 -8.54
N ARG A 81 -0.20 21.92 -8.12
CA ARG A 81 -0.01 21.32 -6.78
C ARG A 81 1.43 20.85 -6.56
N ARG A 82 2.04 20.22 -7.57
CA ARG A 82 3.45 19.80 -7.52
C ARG A 82 4.38 21.02 -7.43
N ALA A 83 4.17 22.05 -8.24
CA ALA A 83 4.95 23.28 -8.19
C ALA A 83 4.86 23.97 -6.81
N HIS A 84 3.66 24.05 -6.23
CA HIS A 84 3.46 24.60 -4.88
C HIS A 84 4.17 23.75 -3.81
N SER A 85 4.10 22.42 -3.89
CA SER A 85 4.84 21.54 -2.97
C SER A 85 6.37 21.68 -3.09
N ALA A 86 6.89 21.93 -4.29
CA ALA A 86 8.32 22.13 -4.53
C ALA A 86 8.80 23.52 -4.09
N ALA A 87 7.95 24.54 -4.22
CA ALA A 87 8.27 25.91 -3.83
C ALA A 87 8.34 26.09 -2.30
N LYS A 88 7.53 25.35 -1.52
CA LYS A 88 7.58 25.40 -0.05
C LYS A 88 8.65 24.47 0.51
N LYS A 89 9.92 24.91 0.50
CA LYS A 89 11.09 24.25 1.14
C LYS A 89 11.03 24.12 2.69
N GLY A 90 9.84 24.17 3.32
CA GLY A 90 9.75 24.22 4.79
C GLY A 90 8.43 23.85 5.45
N CYS A 91 7.40 23.38 4.73
CA CYS A 91 6.23 22.77 5.39
C CYS A 91 6.37 21.25 5.33
N ASP A 92 6.56 20.61 6.48
CA ASP A 92 6.66 19.16 6.66
C ASP A 92 5.32 18.42 6.44
N CYS A 93 4.41 19.02 5.69
CA CYS A 93 3.01 18.62 5.53
C CYS A 93 2.68 17.97 4.17
N GLY A 94 3.69 17.67 3.34
CA GLY A 94 3.54 16.99 2.05
C GLY A 94 4.17 15.60 2.04
N PRO A 95 3.74 14.67 1.15
CA PRO A 95 4.46 13.42 0.95
C PRO A 95 5.91 13.78 0.65
N LYS A 96 6.86 13.16 1.38
CA LYS A 96 8.29 13.32 1.14
C LYS A 96 8.57 12.85 -0.29
N VAL A 97 8.47 13.77 -1.25
CA VAL A 97 9.02 13.57 -2.57
C VAL A 97 10.52 13.55 -2.32
N PHE A 98 11.07 12.34 -2.17
CA PHE A 98 12.48 12.12 -2.36
C PHE A 98 12.81 12.81 -3.67
N ASN A 99 13.52 13.93 -3.58
CA ASN A 99 13.91 14.72 -4.74
C ASN A 99 14.48 13.75 -5.78
N PRO A 100 13.90 13.63 -6.98
CA PRO A 100 14.46 12.83 -8.04
C PRO A 100 15.57 13.64 -8.72
N ASP A 101 16.35 14.40 -7.94
CA ASP A 101 17.56 15.01 -8.45
C ASP A 101 18.66 13.93 -8.50
N ARG A 102 18.41 13.02 -9.43
CA ARG A 102 19.34 12.00 -9.94
C ARG A 102 20.58 12.64 -10.57
N SER A 103 20.75 13.96 -10.54
CA SER A 103 22.01 14.64 -10.88
C SER A 103 23.06 14.54 -9.76
N SER A 104 22.67 14.15 -8.53
CA SER A 104 23.60 13.92 -7.41
C SER A 104 24.29 12.54 -7.42
N LEU A 105 23.93 11.65 -8.34
CA LEU A 105 24.86 10.62 -8.84
C LEU A 105 25.93 11.32 -9.68
N ARG A 106 26.76 12.16 -9.03
CA ARG A 106 27.98 12.69 -9.62
C ARG A 106 28.78 11.49 -10.11
N GLN A 107 28.85 11.34 -11.42
CA GLN A 107 29.65 10.33 -12.10
C GLN A 107 31.11 10.59 -11.71
N GLN A 108 31.57 9.91 -10.66
CA GLN A 108 32.90 10.10 -10.11
C GLN A 108 33.89 9.35 -11.00
N ALA A 109 34.29 10.02 -12.08
CA ALA A 109 35.36 9.56 -12.93
C ALA A 109 36.69 9.74 -12.22
N ILE A 110 37.53 8.72 -12.27
CA ILE A 110 38.92 8.79 -11.81
C ILE A 110 39.79 8.87 -13.05
N PHE A 111 40.72 9.83 -13.08
CA PHE A 111 41.73 9.94 -14.12
C PHE A 111 43.02 9.28 -13.64
N LEU A 112 43.55 8.35 -14.43
CA LEU A 112 44.85 7.75 -14.17
C LEU A 112 45.98 8.67 -14.67
N PRO A 113 47.22 8.50 -14.20
CA PRO A 113 48.38 9.28 -14.65
C PRO A 113 48.68 9.17 -16.15
N ASP A 114 48.16 8.13 -16.82
CA ASP A 114 48.23 7.93 -18.27
C ASP A 114 47.17 8.73 -19.06
N GLY A 115 46.29 9.45 -18.36
CA GLY A 115 45.19 10.24 -18.94
C GLY A 115 43.91 9.45 -19.19
N SER A 116 43.87 8.14 -18.91
CA SER A 116 42.67 7.32 -19.09
C SER A 116 41.62 7.62 -18.00
N LYS A 117 40.35 7.57 -18.39
CA LYS A 117 39.19 7.88 -17.54
C LYS A 117 38.46 6.59 -17.17
N VAL A 118 38.38 6.27 -15.88
CA VAL A 118 37.68 5.06 -15.39
C VAL A 118 36.51 5.42 -14.49
N PHE A 119 35.46 4.58 -14.53
CA PHE A 119 34.23 4.72 -13.74
C PHE A 119 33.98 3.45 -12.91
N PRO A 120 34.59 3.28 -11.73
CA PRO A 120 34.59 2.01 -10.98
C PRO A 120 33.20 1.55 -10.54
N SER A 121 32.29 2.50 -10.29
CA SER A 121 30.93 2.23 -9.83
C SER A 121 29.91 2.05 -10.95
N GLN A 122 30.34 2.17 -12.23
CA GLN A 122 29.44 2.10 -13.38
C GLN A 122 29.75 0.90 -14.27
N ARG A 123 28.69 0.27 -14.78
CA ARG A 123 28.76 -0.84 -15.75
C ARG A 123 29.05 -0.27 -17.14
N PRO A 124 29.75 -0.98 -18.03
CA PRO A 124 30.26 -0.43 -19.29
C PRO A 124 29.22 0.24 -20.21
N TRP A 125 27.99 -0.29 -20.25
CA TRP A 125 26.89 0.25 -21.07
C TRP A 125 26.22 1.50 -20.46
N MET A 126 26.59 1.90 -19.24
CA MET A 126 26.10 3.11 -18.57
C MET A 126 27.01 4.33 -18.78
N ILE A 127 28.13 4.15 -19.48
CA ILE A 127 29.08 5.21 -19.81
C ILE A 127 28.73 5.66 -21.24
N SER A 128 28.47 6.95 -21.44
CA SER A 128 28.27 7.50 -22.79
C SER A 128 29.60 7.45 -23.55
N HIS A 129 29.57 7.01 -24.81
CA HIS A 129 30.72 7.10 -25.73
C HIS A 129 31.10 8.56 -26.00
#